data_AF-A0A4U7ECM1-F1
#
_entry.id   AF-A0A4U7ECM1-F1
#
_cell.length_a   1.000
_cell.length_b   1.000
_cell.length_c   1.000
_cell.angle_alpha   90.00
_cell.angle_beta   90.00
_cell.angle_gamma   90.00
#
_symmetry.space_group_name_H-M   'P 1'
#
loop_
_entity.id
_entity.type
_entity.pdbx_description
1 polymer ?
#
loop_
_entity_poly.entity_id
_entity_poly.type
_entity_poly.pdbx_seq_one_letter_code
_entity_poly.pdbx_strand_id
1 'polypeptide(L)' 'MSEIWSETMLTGFINLLILGMGIVAVLWLSGRIAGRIRRVRDGAQAVSDGNLDVEVPVRADDEIGELAGGFNEMI' A
#
# COMPACT_ATOMS: atom_id res chain seq x y z
N MET A 1 -12.77 -44.53 -5.25
CA MET A 1 -12.84 -43.89 -3.92
C MET A 1 -11.56 -43.11 -3.60
N SER A 2 -10.36 -43.67 -3.80
CA SER A 2 -9.07 -42.98 -3.57
C SER A 2 -8.84 -41.71 -4.39
N GLU A 3 -9.30 -41.66 -5.65
CA GLU A 3 -9.15 -40.49 -6.55
C GLU A 3 -9.88 -39.23 -6.03
N ILE A 4 -11.07 -39.41 -5.44
CA ILE A 4 -11.88 -38.31 -4.89
C ILE A 4 -11.19 -37.65 -3.68
N TRP A 5 -10.50 -38.45 -2.86
CA TRP A 5 -9.75 -37.95 -1.70
C TRP A 5 -8.55 -37.10 -2.12
N SER A 6 -7.85 -37.45 -3.21
CA SER A 6 -6.73 -36.64 -3.71
C SER A 6 -7.19 -35.29 -4.28
N GLU A 7 -8.30 -35.25 -5.02
CA GLU A 7 -8.83 -34.00 -5.60
C GLU A 7 -9.31 -33.01 -4.53
N THR A 8 -9.97 -33.53 -3.48
CA THR A 8 -10.45 -32.71 -2.37
C THR A 8 -9.28 -32.09 -1.59
N MET A 9 -8.22 -32.86 -1.33
CA MET A 9 -7.02 -32.38 -0.65
C MET A 9 -6.26 -31.33 -1.46
N LEU A 10 -6.13 -31.55 -2.78
CA LEU A 10 -5.49 -30.59 -3.68
C LEU A 10 -6.25 -29.26 -3.70
N THR A 11 -7.58 -29.31 -3.79
CA THR A 11 -8.44 -28.12 -3.80
C THR A 11 -8.32 -27.35 -2.48
N GLY A 12 -8.32 -28.05 -1.34
CA GLY A 12 -8.11 -27.44 -0.02
C GLY A 12 -6.76 -26.73 0.08
N PHE A 13 -5.69 -27.37 -0.42
CA PHE A 13 -4.35 -26.77 -0.44
C PHE A 13 -4.29 -25.51 -1.30
N ILE A 14 -4.87 -25.53 -2.50
CA ILE A 14 -4.92 -24.35 -3.39
C ILE A 14 -5.66 -23.20 -2.70
N ASN A 15 -6.80 -23.47 -2.06
CA ASN A 15 -7.56 -22.44 -1.34
C ASN A 15 -6.75 -21.81 -0.20
N LEU A 16 -5.98 -22.61 0.55
CA LEU A 16 -5.10 -22.11 1.60
C LEU A 16 -3.97 -21.24 1.03
N LEU A 17 -3.39 -21.62 -0.11
CA LEU A 17 -2.37 -20.82 -0.78
C LEU A 17 -2.93 -19.49 -1.28
N ILE A 18 -4.11 -19.49 -1.89
CA ILE A 18 -4.79 -18.26 -2.35
C ILE A 18 -5.08 -17.36 -1.15
N LEU A 19 -5.62 -17.91 -0.06
CA LEU A 19 -5.90 -17.15 1.15
C LEU A 19 -4.63 -16.54 1.75
N GLY A 20 -3.57 -17.34 1.88
CA GLY A 20 -2.28 -16.87 2.39
C GLY A 20 -1.68 -15.76 1.53
N MET A 21 -1.71 -15.94 0.20
CA MET A 21 -1.23 -14.93 -0.74
C MET A 21 -2.05 -13.64 -0.66
N GLY A 22 -3.38 -13.74 -0.53
CA GLY A 22 -4.27 -12.60 -0.34
C GLY A 22 -3.94 -11.81 0.92
N ILE A 23 -3.72 -12.48 2.06
CA ILE A 23 -3.34 -11.83 3.31
C ILE A 23 -2.01 -11.09 3.16
N VAL A 24 -1.00 -11.74 2.57
CA VAL A 24 0.31 -11.12 2.34
C VAL A 24 0.19 -9.90 1.42
N ALA A 25 -0.58 -10.00 0.33
CA ALA A 25 -0.82 -8.90 -0.59
C ALA A 25 -1.50 -7.70 0.09
N VAL A 26 -2.54 -7.95 0.90
CA VAL A 26 -3.25 -6.90 1.64
C VAL A 26 -2.34 -6.20 2.64
N LEU A 27 -1.57 -6.95 3.43
CA LEU A 27 -0.64 -6.38 4.41
C LEU A 27 0.46 -5.55 3.73
N TRP A 28 1.01 -6.05 2.63
CA TRP A 28 2.04 -5.35 1.86
C TRP A 28 1.50 -4.05 1.25
N LEU A 29 0.32 -4.10 0.62
CA LEU A 29 -0.31 -2.94 -0.01
C LEU A 29 -0.71 -1.89 1.03
N SER A 30 -1.31 -2.32 2.14
CA SER A 30 -1.68 -1.44 3.26
C SER A 30 -0.46 -0.69 3.81
N GLY A 31 0.65 -1.40 4.04
CA GLY A 31 1.90 -0.79 4.49
C GLY A 31 2.45 0.25 3.51
N ARG A 32 2.39 -0.05 2.19
CA ARG A 32 2.85 0.87 1.14
C ARG A 32 2.02 2.15 1.08
N ILE A 33 0.69 2.03 1.15
CA ILE A 33 -0.25 3.16 1.13
C ILE A 33 -0.09 4.00 2.39
N ALA A 34 -0.14 3.38 3.57
CA ALA A 34 0.01 4.08 4.84
C ALA A 34 1.35 4.83 4.93
N GLY A 35 2.44 4.22 4.43
CA GLY A 35 3.75 4.88 4.37
C GLY A 35 3.78 6.10 3.45
N ARG A 36 3.05 6.08 2.31
CA ARG A 36 2.92 7.23 1.41
C ARG A 36 2.12 8.36 2.05
N ILE A 37 0.97 8.05 2.66
CA ILE A 37 0.12 9.03 3.35
C ILE A 37 0.88 9.71 4.50
N ARG A 38 1.64 8.95 5.28
CA ARG A 38 2.46 9.53 6.37
C ARG A 38 3.45 10.57 5.86
N ARG A 39 4.09 10.36 4.71
CA ARG A 39 5.02 11.35 4.14
C ARG A 39 4.34 12.66 3.78
N VAL A 40 3.14 12.60 3.19
CA VAL A 40 2.34 13.81 2.90
C VAL A 40 1.96 14.52 4.21
N ARG A 41 1.50 13.76 5.21
CA ARG A 41 1.18 14.30 6.55
C ARG A 41 2.39 14.98 7.20
N ASP A 42 3.56 14.34 7.13
CA ASP A 42 4.77 14.86 7.77
C ASP A 42 5.27 16.13 7.05
N GLY A 43 5.14 16.20 5.73
CA GLY A 43 5.36 17.44 4.96
C GLY A 43 4.38 18.55 5.35
N ALA A 44 3.09 18.25 5.42
CA ALA A 44 2.07 19.20 5.88
C ALA A 44 2.33 19.70 7.31
N GLN A 45 2.81 18.83 8.20
CA GLN A 45 3.22 19.23 9.55
C GLN A 45 4.42 20.18 9.53
N ALA A 46 5.46 19.88 8.74
CA ALA A 46 6.62 20.75 8.61
C ALA A 46 6.25 22.15 8.08
N VAL A 47 5.35 22.21 7.09
CA VAL A 47 4.79 23.47 6.59
C VAL A 47 4.02 24.22 7.68
N SER A 48 3.18 23.52 8.44
CA SER A 48 2.47 24.10 9.60
C SER A 48 3.41 24.64 10.68
N ASP A 49 4.60 24.07 10.81
CA ASP A 49 5.63 24.49 11.76
C ASP A 49 6.49 25.64 11.19
N GLY A 50 6.19 26.14 9.98
CA GLY A 50 6.84 27.27 9.33
C GLY A 50 8.00 26.91 8.41
N ASN A 51 8.27 25.61 8.19
CA ASN A 51 9.28 25.16 7.25
C ASN A 51 8.68 24.92 5.86
N LEU A 52 8.90 25.87 4.94
CA LEU A 52 8.42 25.81 3.55
C LEU A 52 9.43 25.16 2.58
N ASP A 53 10.65 24.87 3.03
CA ASP A 53 11.70 24.24 2.21
C ASP A 53 11.64 22.70 2.27
N VAL A 54 10.42 22.16 2.38
CA VAL A 54 10.15 20.72 2.48
C VAL A 54 9.55 20.21 1.18
N GLU A 55 10.07 19.10 0.66
CA GLU A 55 9.52 18.46 -0.54
C GLU A 55 8.97 17.07 -0.19
N VAL A 56 7.70 16.82 -0.54
CA VAL A 56 7.09 15.50 -0.40
C VAL A 56 7.42 14.67 -1.65
N PRO A 57 8.06 13.49 -1.53
CA PRO A 57 8.49 12.75 -2.72
C PRO A 57 7.33 12.18 -3.55
N VAL A 58 7.25 12.59 -4.82
CA VAL A 58 6.29 12.08 -5.82
C VAL A 58 6.84 10.80 -6.44
N ARG A 59 6.56 9.65 -5.81
CA ARG A 59 7.03 8.31 -6.25
C ARG A 59 5.91 7.37 -6.67
N ALA A 60 4.72 7.90 -6.89
CA ALA A 60 3.54 7.09 -7.17
C ALA A 60 2.86 7.64 -8.41
N ASP A 61 2.52 6.76 -9.35
CA ASP A 61 1.73 7.12 -10.54
C ASP A 61 0.23 6.93 -10.25
N ASP A 62 -0.17 7.22 -9.01
CA ASP A 62 -1.53 7.08 -8.49
C ASP A 62 -1.98 8.39 -7.84
N GLU A 63 -3.21 8.42 -7.32
CA GLU A 63 -3.84 9.60 -6.75
C GLU A 63 -3.04 10.17 -5.55
N ILE A 64 -2.24 9.35 -4.86
CA ILE A 64 -1.39 9.83 -3.76
C ILE A 64 -0.15 10.56 -4.30
N GLY A 65 0.35 10.15 -5.46
CA GLY A 65 1.39 10.87 -6.17
C GLY A 65 0.92 12.23 -6.67
N GLU A 66 -0.25 12.27 -7.28
CA GLU A 66 -0.89 13.53 -7.70
C GLU A 66 -1.12 14.47 -6.51
N LEU A 67 -1.59 13.94 -5.38
CA LEU A 67 -1.75 14.71 -4.16
C LEU A 67 -0.42 15.26 -3.63
N ALA A 68 0.64 14.45 -3.65
CA ALA A 68 1.97 14.90 -3.24
C ALA A 68 2.53 15.99 -4.18
N GLY A 69 2.32 15.85 -5.49
CA GLY A 69 2.71 16.85 -6.48
C GLY A 69 1.98 18.17 -6.27
N GLY A 70 0.64 18.12 -6.19
CA GLY A 70 -0.17 19.31 -5.92
C GLY A 70 0.13 19.95 -4.56
N PHE A 71 0.50 19.17 -3.55
CA PHE A 71 0.97 19.70 -2.27
C PHE A 71 2.27 20.50 -2.42
N ASN A 72 3.26 19.96 -3.14
CA ASN A 72 4.53 20.66 -3.37
C ASN A 72 4.35 21.93 -4.24
N GLU A 73 3.34 22.00 -5.11
CA GLU A 73 3.05 23.21 -5.89
C GLU A 73 2.45 24.36 -5.07
N MET A 74 1.88 24.08 -3.88
CA MET A 74 1.30 25.11 -3.02
C MET A 74 2.33 25.86 -2.15
N ILE A 75 3.50 25.26 -1.93
CA ILE A 75 4.57 25.79 -1.08
C ILE A 75 5.73 26.31 -1.92
#